data_AF-A0A3B9A6E8-F1
#
_entry.id   AF-A0A3B9A6E8-F1
#
_cell.length_a   1.000
_cell.length_b   1.000
_cell.length_c   1.000
_cell.angle_alpha   90.00
_cell.angle_beta   90.00
_cell.angle_gamma   90.00
#
_symmetry.space_group_name_H-M   'P 1'
#
loop_
_entity.id
_entity.type
_entity.pdbx_description
1 polymer ?
#
loop_
_entity_poly.entity_id
_entity_poly.type
_entity_poly.pdbx_seq_one_letter_code
_entity_poly.pdbx_strand_id
1 'polypeptide(L)'
;MKKIVVRIALLVALVSLLLSACAQPAAPTQPAQEEKPFRVAVVMPSTITDLAFSQSFFEALKKVQEEEGGPSKFEIAYSEGMFNVPDAAAAIRDYASQGYDLVIAHGSQYGTSLSQIAPDFPETAFAWGTSLDTFQAQGINNVYAYQAESQEGGYVLGTIAALMSKSGVLGVCGPVNAGDAKLFVDGFVAGAKNARPDIQVNVTFTGSFSDVSLMASAAETHIAAGADMLTGSSQSVVGAIGVAKDKGAYWFGTQWEQTPVGPETVVATQVFDWTIVIRDMVKSVRAGVLGGKAYTLTFKNGGLKLVYNDKVPVPDDIKAKAQETINGIMNGTIDPLSGPKQ
;
A
#
# COMPACT_ATOMS: atom_id res chain seq x y z
N MET A 1 27.63 -23.51 83.44
CA MET A 1 27.92 -23.75 82.00
C MET A 1 26.82 -24.55 81.27
N LYS A 2 26.36 -25.71 81.78
CA LYS A 2 25.31 -26.52 81.09
C LYS A 2 23.95 -25.81 80.85
N LYS A 3 23.51 -24.92 81.74
CA LYS A 3 22.21 -24.20 81.59
C LYS A 3 22.21 -23.07 80.55
N ILE A 4 23.39 -22.55 80.19
CA ILE A 4 23.54 -21.47 79.19
C ILE A 4 23.58 -22.05 77.77
N VAL A 5 24.24 -23.20 77.59
CA VAL A 5 24.31 -23.91 76.31
C VAL A 5 22.93 -24.41 75.86
N VAL A 6 22.09 -24.88 76.78
CA VAL A 6 20.71 -25.33 76.47
C VAL A 6 19.80 -24.16 76.06
N ARG A 7 19.98 -22.96 76.64
CA ARG A 7 19.18 -21.78 76.29
C ARG A 7 19.57 -21.18 74.94
N ILE A 8 20.84 -21.27 74.54
CA ILE A 8 21.30 -20.83 73.21
C ILE A 8 20.86 -21.82 72.13
N ALA A 9 20.89 -23.14 72.41
CA ALA A 9 20.40 -24.16 71.48
C ALA A 9 18.88 -24.06 71.22
N LEU A 10 18.08 -23.71 72.23
CA LEU A 10 16.64 -23.47 72.08
C LEU A 10 16.30 -22.18 71.33
N LEU A 11 17.13 -21.13 71.45
CA LEU A 11 16.93 -19.88 70.70
C LEU A 11 17.29 -20.03 69.21
N VAL A 12 18.34 -20.80 68.89
CA VAL A 12 18.73 -21.09 67.49
C VAL A 12 17.71 -22.02 66.81
N ALA A 13 17.08 -22.95 67.55
CA ALA A 13 16.02 -23.79 67.02
C ALA A 13 14.69 -23.03 66.78
N LEU A 14 14.40 -21.98 67.54
CA LEU A 14 13.20 -21.15 67.33
C LEU A 14 13.35 -20.18 66.14
N VAL A 15 14.56 -19.70 65.85
CA VAL A 15 14.83 -18.81 64.71
C VAL A 15 14.85 -19.58 63.38
N SER A 16 15.27 -20.85 63.37
CA SER A 16 15.23 -21.70 62.16
C SER A 16 13.83 -22.21 61.80
N LEU A 17 12.87 -22.17 62.74
CA LEU A 17 11.46 -22.50 62.48
C LEU A 17 10.64 -21.31 61.94
N LEU A 18 11.11 -20.07 62.10
CA LEU A 18 10.43 -18.86 61.59
C LEU A 18 10.85 -18.47 60.17
N LEU A 19 11.94 -19.04 59.64
CA LEU A 19 12.41 -18.81 58.25
C LEU A 19 11.76 -19.75 57.22
N SER A 20 11.08 -20.81 57.65
CA SER A 20 10.41 -21.77 56.75
C SER A 20 8.93 -21.44 56.48
N ALA A 21 8.39 -20.39 57.11
CA ALA A 21 6.97 -20.01 57.01
C ALA A 21 6.68 -18.90 55.97
N CYS A 22 7.70 -18.37 55.31
CA CYS A 22 7.56 -17.36 54.23
C CYS A 22 7.88 -17.91 52.84
N ALA A 23 7.90 -19.23 52.65
CA ALA A 23 7.93 -19.83 51.32
C ALA A 23 6.52 -19.80 50.72
N GLN A 24 6.18 -18.66 50.11
CA GLN A 24 5.00 -18.52 49.27
C GLN A 24 5.09 -19.61 48.18
N PRO A 25 4.10 -20.51 48.05
CA PRO A 25 4.13 -21.51 46.99
C PRO A 25 4.28 -20.76 45.67
N ALA A 26 5.35 -21.04 44.92
CA ALA A 26 5.51 -20.50 43.59
C ALA A 26 4.24 -20.84 42.81
N ALA A 27 3.51 -19.81 42.37
CA ALA A 27 2.37 -20.00 41.50
C ALA A 27 2.81 -20.90 40.34
N PRO A 28 2.04 -21.94 39.99
CA PRO A 28 2.40 -22.77 38.85
C PRO A 28 2.58 -21.84 37.66
N THR A 29 3.79 -21.81 37.12
CA THR A 29 4.12 -21.11 35.89
C THR A 29 3.19 -21.69 34.83
N GLN A 30 2.14 -20.94 34.47
CA GLN A 30 1.34 -21.28 33.31
C GLN A 30 2.33 -21.44 32.15
N PRO A 31 2.30 -22.56 31.40
CA PRO A 31 3.07 -22.65 30.17
C PRO A 31 2.76 -21.39 29.38
N ALA A 32 3.79 -20.64 28.99
CA ALA A 32 3.61 -19.50 28.11
C ALA A 32 2.79 -20.00 26.92
N GLN A 33 1.56 -19.51 26.80
CA GLN A 33 0.68 -19.89 25.72
C GLN A 33 1.42 -19.53 24.45
N GLU A 34 1.77 -20.55 23.66
CA GLU A 34 2.51 -20.36 22.43
C GLU A 34 1.65 -19.47 21.53
N GLU A 35 2.07 -18.21 21.43
CA GLU A 35 1.32 -17.17 20.77
C GLU A 35 1.32 -17.51 19.27
N LYS A 36 0.17 -17.99 18.78
CA LYS A 36 0.00 -18.36 17.38
C LYS A 36 0.34 -17.17 16.50
N PRO A 37 1.01 -17.39 15.35
CA PRO A 37 1.29 -16.30 14.43
C PRO A 37 -0.02 -15.65 13.99
N PHE A 38 -0.01 -14.33 13.79
CA PHE A 38 -1.10 -13.62 13.12
C PHE A 38 -1.04 -13.95 11.63
N ARG A 39 -2.10 -14.49 11.06
CA ARG A 39 -2.13 -15.03 9.70
C ARG A 39 -2.89 -14.10 8.78
N VAL A 40 -2.20 -13.60 7.75
CA VAL A 40 -2.78 -12.74 6.71
C VAL A 40 -2.70 -13.40 5.35
N ALA A 41 -3.81 -13.38 4.64
CA ALA A 41 -3.85 -13.78 3.23
C ALA A 41 -4.18 -12.58 2.35
N VAL A 42 -3.51 -12.44 1.20
CA VAL A 42 -3.82 -11.41 0.20
C VAL A 42 -4.11 -12.02 -1.16
N VAL A 43 -5.23 -11.64 -1.77
CA VAL A 43 -5.63 -12.04 -3.12
C VAL A 43 -5.50 -10.83 -4.04
N MET A 44 -4.64 -10.94 -5.06
CA MET A 44 -4.21 -9.82 -5.90
C MET A 44 -4.33 -10.13 -7.40
N PRO A 45 -4.63 -9.13 -8.25
CA PRO A 45 -4.86 -9.33 -9.67
C PRO A 45 -3.61 -9.75 -10.42
N SER A 46 -2.46 -9.15 -10.11
CA SER A 46 -1.19 -9.38 -10.81
C SER A 46 -0.12 -9.97 -9.88
N THR A 47 1.06 -10.25 -10.44
CA THR A 47 2.20 -10.82 -9.73
C THR A 47 2.73 -9.90 -8.64
N ILE A 48 3.39 -10.47 -7.63
CA ILE A 48 4.13 -9.73 -6.59
C ILE A 48 5.37 -8.96 -7.14
N THR A 49 5.58 -9.00 -8.45
CA THR A 49 6.69 -8.37 -9.18
C THR A 49 6.20 -7.48 -10.33
N ASP A 50 4.93 -7.05 -10.29
CA ASP A 50 4.29 -6.28 -11.37
C ASP A 50 4.80 -4.83 -11.52
N LEU A 51 5.67 -4.38 -10.62
CA LEU A 51 6.23 -3.02 -10.55
C LEU A 51 5.16 -1.93 -10.38
N ALA A 52 4.01 -2.30 -9.82
CA ALA A 52 2.84 -1.47 -9.74
C ALA A 52 1.98 -1.86 -8.51
N PHE A 53 0.71 -2.15 -8.74
CA PHE A 53 -0.34 -2.28 -7.72
C PHE A 53 -0.10 -3.47 -6.78
N SER A 54 -0.01 -4.70 -7.30
CA SER A 54 0.13 -5.92 -6.48
C SER A 54 1.44 -5.92 -5.70
N GLN A 55 2.55 -5.56 -6.36
CA GLN A 55 3.86 -5.52 -5.71
C GLN A 55 3.88 -4.48 -4.57
N SER A 56 3.27 -3.31 -4.76
CA SER A 56 3.24 -2.27 -3.72
C SER A 56 2.61 -2.77 -2.42
N PHE A 57 1.52 -3.54 -2.51
CA PHE A 57 0.82 -4.04 -1.35
C PHE A 57 1.55 -5.23 -0.72
N PHE A 58 2.07 -6.15 -1.54
CA PHE A 58 2.82 -7.31 -1.04
C PHE A 58 4.11 -6.93 -0.32
N GLU A 59 4.87 -5.97 -0.84
CA GLU A 59 6.09 -5.49 -0.18
C GLU A 59 5.77 -4.73 1.11
N ALA A 60 4.65 -4.02 1.17
CA ALA A 60 4.18 -3.42 2.42
C ALA A 60 3.79 -4.48 3.46
N LEU A 61 3.15 -5.58 3.05
CA LEU A 61 2.87 -6.72 3.94
C LEU A 61 4.16 -7.32 4.49
N LYS A 62 5.16 -7.57 3.64
CA LYS A 62 6.47 -8.09 4.06
C LYS A 62 7.15 -7.17 5.07
N LYS A 63 7.12 -5.85 4.84
CA LYS A 63 7.66 -4.88 5.78
C LYS A 63 6.94 -4.93 7.14
N VAL A 64 5.60 -5.05 7.15
CA VAL A 64 4.86 -5.24 8.41
C VAL A 64 5.21 -6.57 9.06
N GLN A 65 5.35 -7.66 8.31
CA GLN A 65 5.80 -8.95 8.86
C GLN A 65 7.16 -8.83 9.56
N GLU A 66 8.12 -8.12 8.98
CA GLU A 66 9.42 -7.87 9.62
C GLU A 66 9.28 -7.07 10.92
N GLU A 67 8.47 -6.00 10.91
CA GLU A 67 8.16 -5.17 12.08
C GLU A 67 7.46 -5.97 13.20
N GLU A 68 6.68 -7.00 12.83
CA GLU A 68 5.93 -7.88 13.72
C GLU A 68 6.75 -9.09 14.24
N GLY A 69 8.05 -9.13 13.96
CA GLY A 69 8.95 -10.18 14.45
C GLY A 69 9.15 -11.35 13.49
N GLY A 70 8.80 -11.17 12.21
CA GLY A 70 9.10 -12.09 11.12
C GLY A 70 8.07 -13.21 10.93
N PRO A 71 8.34 -14.16 10.00
CA PRO A 71 7.38 -15.18 9.57
C PRO A 71 6.85 -16.10 10.68
N SER A 72 7.57 -16.24 11.79
CA SER A 72 7.14 -17.06 12.94
C SER A 72 6.06 -16.37 13.80
N LYS A 73 5.91 -15.06 13.68
CA LYS A 73 4.93 -14.23 14.40
C LYS A 73 3.84 -13.66 13.51
N PHE A 74 4.14 -13.51 12.22
CA PHE A 74 3.23 -12.96 11.23
C PHE A 74 3.34 -13.78 9.95
N GLU A 75 2.36 -14.65 9.69
CA GLU A 75 2.33 -15.50 8.50
C GLU A 75 1.66 -14.74 7.34
N ILE A 76 2.30 -14.74 6.17
CA ILE A 76 1.71 -14.19 4.94
C ILE A 76 1.48 -15.34 3.97
N ALA A 77 0.24 -15.46 3.50
CA ALA A 77 -0.10 -16.20 2.30
C ALA A 77 -0.59 -15.26 1.21
N TYR A 78 -0.46 -15.67 -0.05
CA TYR A 78 -0.93 -14.86 -1.16
C TYR A 78 -1.39 -15.69 -2.35
N SER A 79 -2.32 -15.12 -3.10
CA SER A 79 -2.74 -15.56 -4.43
C SER A 79 -2.55 -14.42 -5.41
N GLU A 80 -1.79 -14.65 -6.48
CA GLU A 80 -1.51 -13.68 -7.54
C GLU A 80 -2.08 -14.14 -8.89
N GLY A 81 -2.15 -13.24 -9.87
CA GLY A 81 -2.72 -13.55 -11.19
C GLY A 81 -4.25 -13.63 -11.20
N MET A 82 -4.91 -13.10 -10.18
CA MET A 82 -6.36 -13.25 -9.94
C MET A 82 -7.20 -12.19 -10.66
N PHE A 83 -6.91 -11.89 -11.92
CA PHE A 83 -7.77 -11.03 -12.75
C PHE A 83 -9.16 -11.67 -13.00
N ASN A 84 -9.25 -13.01 -13.00
CA ASN A 84 -10.52 -13.73 -13.04
C ASN A 84 -11.23 -13.62 -11.68
N VAL A 85 -12.35 -12.91 -11.63
CA VAL A 85 -13.09 -12.64 -10.38
C VAL A 85 -13.63 -13.91 -9.70
N PRO A 86 -14.24 -14.88 -10.42
CA PRO A 86 -14.61 -16.17 -9.83
C PRO A 86 -13.46 -16.92 -9.15
N ASP A 87 -12.28 -16.99 -9.78
CA ASP A 87 -11.11 -17.65 -9.21
C ASP A 87 -10.62 -16.92 -7.94
N ALA A 88 -10.60 -15.58 -7.98
CA ALA A 88 -10.29 -14.75 -6.82
C ALA A 88 -11.27 -14.99 -5.66
N ALA A 89 -12.57 -15.09 -5.95
CA ALA A 89 -13.61 -15.35 -4.95
C ALA A 89 -13.45 -16.73 -4.29
N ALA A 90 -13.04 -17.74 -5.07
CA ALA A 90 -12.72 -19.06 -4.54
C ALA A 90 -11.52 -18.99 -3.58
N ALA A 91 -10.45 -18.29 -3.96
CA ALA A 91 -9.27 -18.09 -3.12
C ALA A 91 -9.60 -17.33 -1.81
N ILE A 92 -10.37 -16.25 -1.88
CA ILE A 92 -10.82 -15.48 -0.71
C ILE A 92 -11.57 -16.39 0.28
N ARG A 93 -12.52 -17.20 -0.22
CA ARG A 93 -13.29 -18.13 0.61
C ARG A 93 -12.41 -19.24 1.20
N ASP A 94 -11.45 -19.75 0.43
CA ASP A 94 -10.53 -20.79 0.89
C ASP A 94 -9.66 -20.30 2.05
N TYR A 95 -9.07 -19.11 1.94
CA TYR A 95 -8.30 -18.51 3.06
C TYR A 95 -9.18 -18.26 4.29
N ALA A 96 -10.41 -17.77 4.12
CA ALA A 96 -11.33 -17.62 5.25
C ALA A 96 -11.64 -18.97 5.93
N SER A 97 -11.87 -20.02 5.13
CA SER A 97 -12.13 -21.39 5.64
C SER A 97 -10.92 -22.01 6.35
N GLN A 98 -9.71 -21.62 5.98
CA GLN A 98 -8.47 -22.01 6.66
C GLN A 98 -8.20 -21.24 7.95
N GLY A 99 -9.08 -20.32 8.34
CA GLY A 99 -8.99 -19.56 9.59
C GLY A 99 -7.84 -18.56 9.60
N TYR A 100 -7.63 -17.83 8.50
CA TYR A 100 -6.78 -16.64 8.52
C TYR A 100 -7.45 -15.52 9.32
N ASP A 101 -6.65 -14.75 10.05
CA ASP A 101 -7.15 -13.65 10.89
C ASP A 101 -7.62 -12.46 10.03
N LEU A 102 -6.90 -12.20 8.93
CA LEU A 102 -7.21 -11.15 7.96
C LEU A 102 -7.07 -11.66 6.52
N VAL A 103 -8.14 -11.55 5.73
CA VAL A 103 -8.15 -11.86 4.30
C VAL A 103 -8.35 -10.59 3.49
N ILE A 104 -7.37 -10.25 2.66
CA ILE A 104 -7.31 -9.00 1.90
C ILE A 104 -7.68 -9.28 0.45
N ALA A 105 -8.79 -8.71 0.00
CA ALA A 105 -9.20 -8.65 -1.40
C ALA A 105 -8.63 -7.37 -2.04
N HIS A 106 -7.44 -7.47 -2.65
CA HIS A 106 -6.71 -6.34 -3.21
C HIS A 106 -7.04 -6.13 -4.68
N GLY A 107 -8.22 -5.59 -4.97
CA GLY A 107 -8.70 -5.30 -6.33
C GLY A 107 -10.14 -4.79 -6.30
N SER A 108 -10.40 -3.67 -6.99
CA SER A 108 -11.73 -3.05 -7.03
C SER A 108 -12.81 -3.99 -7.57
N GLN A 109 -12.43 -4.90 -8.45
CA GLN A 109 -13.30 -5.92 -9.04
C GLN A 109 -13.80 -6.99 -8.05
N TYR A 110 -13.23 -7.08 -6.85
CA TYR A 110 -13.58 -8.12 -5.88
C TYR A 110 -14.76 -7.77 -4.95
N GLY A 111 -15.24 -6.52 -4.98
CA GLY A 111 -16.23 -6.01 -4.00
C GLY A 111 -17.50 -6.84 -3.90
N THR A 112 -18.14 -7.14 -5.04
CA THR A 112 -19.38 -7.93 -5.08
C THR A 112 -19.18 -9.34 -4.53
N SER A 113 -18.07 -9.99 -4.87
CA SER A 113 -17.76 -11.33 -4.35
C SER A 113 -17.49 -11.28 -2.85
N LEU A 114 -16.76 -10.25 -2.39
CA LEU A 114 -16.44 -10.12 -0.97
C LEU A 114 -17.68 -9.83 -0.12
N SER A 115 -18.61 -8.99 -0.57
CA SER A 115 -19.85 -8.71 0.16
C SER A 115 -20.74 -9.96 0.30
N GLN A 116 -20.59 -10.93 -0.61
CA GLN A 116 -21.29 -12.22 -0.52
C GLN A 116 -20.56 -13.23 0.36
N ILE A 117 -19.22 -13.19 0.43
CA ILE A 117 -18.41 -14.13 1.20
C ILE A 117 -18.31 -13.72 2.67
N ALA A 118 -18.08 -12.43 2.96
CA ALA A 118 -17.80 -11.96 4.32
C ALA A 118 -18.87 -12.37 5.37
N PRO A 119 -20.19 -12.38 5.06
CA PRO A 119 -21.21 -12.85 6.00
C PRO A 119 -21.11 -14.32 6.40
N ASP A 120 -20.50 -15.17 5.55
CA ASP A 120 -20.32 -16.60 5.83
C ASP A 120 -19.21 -16.85 6.87
N PHE A 121 -18.35 -15.86 7.13
CA PHE A 121 -17.16 -15.97 7.99
C PHE A 121 -17.10 -14.81 9.01
N PRO A 122 -18.05 -14.75 9.98
CA PRO A 122 -18.18 -13.60 10.88
C PRO A 122 -16.98 -13.36 11.80
N GLU A 123 -16.16 -14.39 12.04
CA GLU A 123 -14.95 -14.33 12.88
C GLU A 123 -13.68 -13.95 12.09
N THR A 124 -13.75 -13.91 10.77
CA THR A 124 -12.63 -13.51 9.90
C THR A 124 -12.75 -12.03 9.58
N ALA A 125 -11.67 -11.27 9.77
CA ALA A 125 -11.60 -9.92 9.25
C ALA A 125 -11.28 -9.95 7.74
N PHE A 126 -11.95 -9.09 6.99
CA PHE A 126 -11.68 -8.88 5.58
C PHE A 126 -11.24 -7.45 5.31
N ALA A 127 -10.48 -7.22 4.24
CA ALA A 127 -10.18 -5.88 3.76
C ALA A 127 -10.36 -5.79 2.24
N TRP A 128 -11.04 -4.75 1.76
CA TRP A 128 -11.25 -4.49 0.34
C TRP A 128 -10.62 -3.18 -0.11
N GLY A 129 -9.83 -3.24 -1.18
CA GLY A 129 -9.44 -2.06 -1.93
C GLY A 129 -9.58 -2.28 -3.43
N THR A 130 -9.67 -1.26 -4.26
CA THR A 130 -9.67 0.18 -3.93
C THR A 130 -11.10 0.70 -3.72
N SER A 131 -11.51 0.92 -2.47
CA SER A 131 -12.86 1.37 -2.09
C SER A 131 -12.86 1.99 -0.69
N LEU A 132 -13.88 2.79 -0.37
CA LEU A 132 -14.20 3.23 0.99
C LEU A 132 -15.45 2.56 1.56
N ASP A 133 -16.14 1.74 0.77
CA ASP A 133 -17.33 1.03 1.22
C ASP A 133 -16.94 -0.20 2.04
N THR A 134 -17.33 -0.18 3.31
CA THR A 134 -17.15 -1.27 4.28
C THR A 134 -18.34 -2.24 4.30
N PHE A 135 -19.36 -1.99 3.47
CA PHE A 135 -20.63 -2.71 3.42
C PHE A 135 -21.45 -2.67 4.72
N GLN A 136 -21.15 -1.76 5.65
CA GLN A 136 -21.91 -1.61 6.89
C GLN A 136 -23.38 -1.25 6.64
N ALA A 137 -23.68 -0.49 5.59
CA ALA A 137 -25.06 -0.21 5.19
C ALA A 137 -25.85 -1.48 4.80
N GLN A 138 -25.17 -2.58 4.50
CA GLN A 138 -25.73 -3.89 4.18
C GLN A 138 -25.72 -4.85 5.40
N GLY A 139 -25.31 -4.37 6.58
CA GLY A 139 -25.22 -5.17 7.81
C GLY A 139 -23.94 -6.00 7.96
N ILE A 140 -22.95 -5.80 7.08
CA ILE A 140 -21.65 -6.50 7.13
C ILE A 140 -20.69 -5.69 8.02
N ASN A 141 -20.11 -6.34 9.04
CA ASN A 141 -19.32 -5.65 10.08
C ASN A 141 -17.85 -6.10 10.17
N ASN A 142 -17.46 -7.10 9.37
CA ASN A 142 -16.12 -7.70 9.35
C ASN A 142 -15.33 -7.33 8.09
N VAL A 143 -15.62 -6.18 7.47
CA VAL A 143 -14.93 -5.67 6.28
C VAL A 143 -14.34 -4.30 6.55
N TYR A 144 -13.02 -4.19 6.41
CA TYR A 144 -12.30 -2.94 6.24
C TYR A 144 -12.31 -2.52 4.76
N ALA A 145 -12.19 -1.22 4.50
CA ALA A 145 -12.06 -0.68 3.16
C ALA A 145 -10.81 0.19 3.04
N TYR A 146 -10.17 0.25 1.88
CA TYR A 146 -9.04 1.15 1.68
C TYR A 146 -8.89 1.63 0.24
N GLN A 147 -8.40 2.86 0.06
CA GLN A 147 -8.05 3.43 -1.23
C GLN A 147 -6.79 4.32 -1.14
N ALA A 148 -6.37 4.85 -2.28
CA ALA A 148 -5.35 5.88 -2.37
C ALA A 148 -5.91 7.10 -3.09
N GLU A 149 -5.60 8.31 -2.60
CA GLU A 149 -5.83 9.56 -3.33
C GLU A 149 -4.72 9.72 -4.40
N SER A 150 -4.75 8.84 -5.40
CA SER A 150 -3.69 8.73 -6.39
C SER A 150 -3.47 10.02 -7.19
N GLN A 151 -4.51 10.87 -7.31
CA GLN A 151 -4.43 12.18 -7.92
C GLN A 151 -3.46 13.13 -7.21
N GLU A 152 -3.20 12.97 -5.90
CA GLU A 152 -2.27 13.85 -5.17
C GLU A 152 -0.87 13.74 -5.77
N GLY A 153 -0.34 12.52 -5.90
CA GLY A 153 0.96 12.31 -6.51
C GLY A 153 0.94 12.49 -8.02
N GLY A 154 -0.16 12.14 -8.70
CA GLY A 154 -0.37 12.45 -10.11
C GLY A 154 -0.14 13.94 -10.38
N TYR A 155 -0.78 14.83 -9.60
CA TYR A 155 -0.64 16.28 -9.72
C TYR A 155 0.80 16.78 -9.55
N VAL A 156 1.51 16.25 -8.57
CA VAL A 156 2.92 16.61 -8.34
C VAL A 156 3.79 16.12 -9.50
N LEU A 157 3.61 14.88 -9.97
CA LEU A 157 4.37 14.34 -11.11
C LEU A 157 4.06 15.09 -12.41
N GLY A 158 2.80 15.47 -12.64
CA GLY A 158 2.39 16.29 -13.78
C GLY A 158 3.04 17.67 -13.76
N THR A 159 3.13 18.29 -12.59
CA THR A 159 3.85 19.56 -12.37
C THR A 159 5.32 19.42 -12.78
N ILE A 160 6.00 18.37 -12.30
CA ILE A 160 7.41 18.12 -12.61
C ILE A 160 7.58 17.86 -14.12
N ALA A 161 6.76 16.98 -14.70
CA ALA A 161 6.82 16.63 -16.11
C ALA A 161 6.65 17.85 -17.03
N ALA A 162 5.69 18.73 -16.73
CA ALA A 162 5.42 19.92 -17.52
C ALA A 162 6.57 20.95 -17.47
N LEU A 163 7.22 21.09 -16.31
CA LEU A 163 8.37 21.99 -16.13
C LEU A 163 9.67 21.42 -16.73
N MET A 164 9.79 20.09 -16.81
CA MET A 164 10.95 19.43 -17.42
C MET A 164 10.82 19.26 -18.94
N SER A 165 9.61 19.17 -19.48
CA SER A 165 9.38 18.90 -20.90
C SER A 165 9.93 20.02 -21.80
N LYS A 166 10.74 19.62 -22.78
CA LYS A 166 11.31 20.48 -23.81
C LYS A 166 10.40 20.55 -25.03
N SER A 167 9.75 19.45 -25.39
CA SER A 167 8.83 19.42 -26.54
C SER A 167 7.50 20.13 -26.25
N GLY A 168 7.14 20.25 -24.98
CA GLY A 168 5.83 20.77 -24.57
C GLY A 168 4.71 19.73 -24.71
N VAL A 169 5.04 18.46 -24.97
CA VAL A 169 4.08 17.37 -25.16
C VAL A 169 4.36 16.27 -24.14
N LEU A 170 3.35 15.90 -23.36
CA LEU A 170 3.37 14.79 -22.41
C LEU A 170 2.45 13.67 -22.90
N GLY A 171 2.78 12.43 -22.57
CA GLY A 171 1.95 11.25 -22.88
C GLY A 171 1.55 10.47 -21.64
N VAL A 172 0.29 10.08 -21.56
CA VAL A 172 -0.27 9.27 -20.47
C VAL A 172 -0.74 7.92 -21.03
N CYS A 173 -0.12 6.84 -20.57
CA CYS A 173 -0.49 5.46 -20.86
C CYS A 173 -1.34 4.92 -19.72
N GLY A 174 -2.67 5.06 -19.83
CA GLY A 174 -3.62 4.58 -18.83
C GLY A 174 -4.15 3.17 -19.15
N PRO A 175 -4.50 2.35 -18.15
CA PRO A 175 -5.05 1.03 -18.38
C PRO A 175 -6.56 1.12 -18.66
N VAL A 176 -7.34 1.68 -17.74
CA VAL A 176 -8.80 1.86 -17.88
C VAL A 176 -9.21 3.22 -17.33
N ASN A 177 -10.34 3.74 -17.81
CA ASN A 177 -10.89 5.02 -17.37
C ASN A 177 -11.80 4.87 -16.13
N ALA A 178 -11.26 4.28 -15.05
CA ALA A 178 -11.96 4.05 -13.80
C ALA A 178 -11.00 4.00 -12.61
N GLY A 179 -11.56 4.14 -11.40
CA GLY A 179 -10.85 3.92 -10.13
C GLY A 179 -9.64 4.83 -9.92
N ASP A 180 -8.67 4.30 -9.18
CA ASP A 180 -7.41 4.97 -8.84
C ASP A 180 -6.55 5.28 -10.08
N ALA A 181 -6.63 4.46 -11.13
CA ALA A 181 -5.96 4.75 -12.40
C ALA A 181 -6.48 6.07 -13.01
N LYS A 182 -7.80 6.27 -13.06
CA LYS A 182 -8.37 7.53 -13.55
C LYS A 182 -7.99 8.72 -12.67
N LEU A 183 -8.10 8.57 -11.35
CA LEU A 183 -7.73 9.63 -10.40
C LEU A 183 -6.28 10.09 -10.61
N PHE A 184 -5.35 9.15 -10.77
CA PHE A 184 -3.95 9.45 -11.06
C PHE A 184 -3.79 10.25 -12.36
N VAL A 185 -4.44 9.80 -13.44
CA VAL A 185 -4.41 10.47 -14.76
C VAL A 185 -4.98 11.88 -14.66
N ASP A 186 -6.12 12.06 -14.03
CA ASP A 186 -6.76 13.38 -13.86
C ASP A 186 -5.85 14.33 -13.07
N GLY A 187 -5.25 13.84 -11.98
CA GLY A 187 -4.27 14.59 -11.20
C GLY A 187 -3.07 15.01 -12.04
N PHE A 188 -2.47 14.08 -12.79
CA PHE A 188 -1.33 14.37 -13.67
C PHE A 188 -1.65 15.44 -14.72
N VAL A 189 -2.80 15.32 -15.38
CA VAL A 189 -3.26 16.33 -16.35
C VAL A 189 -3.46 17.68 -15.68
N ALA A 190 -4.11 17.73 -14.52
CA ALA A 190 -4.38 18.96 -13.79
C ALA A 190 -3.09 19.66 -13.32
N GLY A 191 -2.15 18.90 -12.74
CA GLY A 191 -0.86 19.42 -12.30
C GLY A 191 -0.01 19.94 -13.45
N ALA A 192 0.05 19.19 -14.56
CA ALA A 192 0.77 19.63 -15.76
C ALA A 192 0.20 20.95 -16.31
N LYS A 193 -1.12 21.03 -16.46
CA LYS A 193 -1.81 22.21 -16.98
C LYS A 193 -1.73 23.42 -16.04
N ASN A 194 -1.69 23.19 -14.73
CA ASN A 194 -1.51 24.27 -13.77
C ASN A 194 -0.08 24.85 -13.83
N ALA A 195 0.93 23.98 -13.93
CA ALA A 195 2.33 24.39 -13.98
C ALA A 195 2.68 25.07 -15.31
N ARG A 196 2.10 24.61 -16.42
CA ARG A 196 2.35 25.14 -17.76
C ARG A 196 1.06 25.10 -18.60
N PRO A 197 0.30 26.21 -18.69
CA PRO A 197 -1.02 26.23 -19.34
C PRO A 197 -1.02 25.80 -20.83
N ASP A 198 0.07 26.05 -21.56
CA ASP A 198 0.24 25.69 -22.98
C ASP A 198 0.67 24.23 -23.21
N ILE A 199 1.02 23.47 -22.15
CA ILE A 199 1.48 22.07 -22.30
C ILE A 199 0.41 21.20 -22.96
N GLN A 200 0.79 20.37 -23.92
CA GLN A 200 -0.09 19.34 -24.47
C GLN A 200 0.02 18.07 -23.64
N VAL A 201 -1.11 17.46 -23.25
CA VAL A 201 -1.13 16.17 -22.55
C VAL A 201 -2.03 15.22 -23.32
N ASN A 202 -1.42 14.22 -23.96
CA ASN A 202 -2.12 13.19 -24.70
C ASN A 202 -2.42 12.02 -23.77
N VAL A 203 -3.67 11.55 -23.74
CA VAL A 203 -4.11 10.47 -22.86
C VAL A 203 -4.67 9.33 -23.70
N THR A 204 -4.16 8.12 -23.49
CA THR A 204 -4.65 6.89 -24.11
C THR A 204 -5.00 5.89 -23.01
N PHE A 205 -6.22 5.34 -23.06
CA PHE A 205 -6.61 4.22 -22.22
C PHE A 205 -6.58 2.93 -23.05
N THR A 206 -5.76 1.95 -22.65
CA THR A 206 -5.56 0.69 -23.38
C THR A 206 -6.74 -0.29 -23.27
N GLY A 207 -7.58 -0.11 -22.24
CA GLY A 207 -8.60 -1.07 -21.84
C GLY A 207 -8.08 -2.23 -21.01
N SER A 208 -6.78 -2.27 -20.66
CA SER A 208 -6.16 -3.41 -19.98
C SER A 208 -5.08 -3.01 -18.96
N PHE A 209 -5.18 -3.64 -17.79
CA PHE A 209 -4.20 -3.60 -16.72
C PHE A 209 -3.03 -4.59 -16.91
N SER A 210 -3.19 -5.58 -17.79
CA SER A 210 -2.29 -6.74 -17.89
C SER A 210 -1.70 -6.96 -19.28
N ASP A 211 -1.90 -6.02 -20.21
CA ASP A 211 -1.40 -6.13 -21.58
C ASP A 211 -0.18 -5.23 -21.81
N VAL A 212 1.01 -5.85 -21.82
CA VAL A 212 2.30 -5.20 -22.06
C VAL A 212 2.39 -4.60 -23.46
N SER A 213 1.83 -5.27 -24.47
CA SER A 213 1.89 -4.82 -25.86
C SER A 213 1.04 -3.57 -26.07
N LEU A 214 -0.14 -3.49 -25.45
CA LEU A 214 -0.97 -2.28 -25.50
C LEU A 214 -0.32 -1.11 -24.76
N MET A 215 0.35 -1.35 -23.64
CA MET A 215 1.10 -0.30 -22.92
C MET A 215 2.29 0.22 -23.76
N ALA A 216 3.02 -0.67 -24.43
CA ALA A 216 4.09 -0.28 -25.36
C ALA A 216 3.53 0.54 -26.55
N SER A 217 2.46 0.05 -27.18
CA SER A 217 1.82 0.73 -28.31
C SER A 217 1.30 2.13 -27.96
N ALA A 218 0.74 2.31 -26.76
CA ALA A 218 0.33 3.62 -26.26
C ALA A 218 1.53 4.57 -26.10
N ALA A 219 2.64 4.09 -25.54
CA ALA A 219 3.87 4.87 -25.41
C ALA A 219 4.46 5.25 -26.78
N GLU A 220 4.52 4.31 -27.73
CA GLU A 220 4.99 4.56 -29.10
C GLU A 220 4.16 5.65 -29.77
N THR A 221 2.83 5.59 -29.60
CA THR A 221 1.90 6.58 -30.16
C THR A 221 2.18 7.98 -29.60
N HIS A 222 2.38 8.10 -28.29
CA HIS A 222 2.66 9.40 -27.66
C HIS A 222 4.00 9.97 -28.09
N ILE A 223 5.04 9.15 -28.17
CA ILE A 223 6.37 9.58 -28.61
C ILE A 223 6.34 9.98 -30.10
N ALA A 224 5.62 9.23 -30.94
CA ALA A 224 5.41 9.59 -32.35
C ALA A 224 4.65 10.94 -32.50
N ALA A 225 3.81 11.28 -31.53
CA ALA A 225 3.14 12.58 -31.44
C ALA A 225 4.00 13.69 -30.80
N GLY A 226 5.27 13.40 -30.47
CA GLY A 226 6.25 14.37 -29.95
C GLY A 226 6.41 14.40 -28.43
N ALA A 227 5.82 13.46 -27.69
CA ALA A 227 5.98 13.40 -26.24
C ALA A 227 7.42 13.08 -25.83
N ASP A 228 8.00 13.87 -24.94
CA ASP A 228 9.32 13.63 -24.34
C ASP A 228 9.25 13.17 -22.87
N MET A 229 8.08 13.32 -22.25
CA MET A 229 7.76 12.88 -20.90
C MET A 229 6.52 11.98 -20.95
N LEU A 230 6.66 10.76 -20.44
CA LEU A 230 5.58 9.79 -20.35
C LEU A 230 5.23 9.48 -18.88
N THR A 231 4.01 9.05 -18.65
CA THR A 231 3.57 8.46 -17.39
C THR A 231 2.49 7.42 -17.66
N GLY A 232 2.12 6.68 -16.63
CA GLY A 232 1.05 5.71 -16.68
C GLY A 232 0.96 4.87 -15.41
N SER A 233 -0.17 4.21 -15.26
CA SER A 233 -0.38 3.14 -14.30
C SER A 233 -0.81 1.88 -15.06
N SER A 234 -0.43 0.70 -14.57
CA SER A 234 -0.82 -0.61 -15.09
C SER A 234 0.11 -1.65 -14.44
N GLN A 235 -0.35 -2.88 -14.28
CA GLN A 235 0.50 -4.00 -13.90
C GLN A 235 1.36 -4.50 -15.09
N SER A 236 1.31 -3.79 -16.22
CA SER A 236 2.09 -4.01 -17.45
C SER A 236 2.91 -2.78 -17.86
N VAL A 237 3.22 -1.89 -16.92
CA VAL A 237 4.02 -0.66 -17.14
C VAL A 237 5.37 -0.90 -17.82
N VAL A 238 5.95 -2.09 -17.70
CA VAL A 238 7.21 -2.46 -18.35
C VAL A 238 7.21 -2.24 -19.87
N GLY A 239 6.05 -2.39 -20.53
CA GLY A 239 5.94 -2.13 -21.96
C GLY A 239 6.17 -0.67 -22.31
N ALA A 240 5.53 0.24 -21.56
CA ALA A 240 5.68 1.68 -21.77
C ALA A 240 7.06 2.20 -21.32
N ILE A 241 7.58 1.69 -20.20
CA ILE A 241 8.94 2.04 -19.72
C ILE A 241 10.00 1.60 -20.73
N GLY A 242 9.87 0.39 -21.30
CA GLY A 242 10.77 -0.12 -22.33
C GLY A 242 10.81 0.78 -23.55
N VAL A 243 9.65 1.18 -24.06
CA VAL A 243 9.56 2.11 -25.20
C VAL A 243 10.15 3.49 -24.86
N ALA A 244 9.85 4.04 -23.68
CA ALA A 244 10.42 5.31 -23.24
C ALA A 244 11.95 5.26 -23.25
N LYS A 245 12.53 4.18 -22.69
CA LYS A 245 13.97 3.92 -22.69
C LYS A 245 14.55 3.85 -24.09
N ASP A 246 13.96 3.04 -24.97
CA ASP A 246 14.47 2.80 -26.32
C ASP A 246 14.41 4.04 -27.22
N LYS A 247 13.47 4.96 -26.93
CA LYS A 247 13.26 6.19 -27.70
C LYS A 247 13.84 7.44 -27.03
N GLY A 248 14.45 7.31 -25.85
CA GLY A 248 15.05 8.42 -25.11
C GLY A 248 14.03 9.41 -24.52
N ALA A 249 12.80 8.96 -24.30
CA ALA A 249 11.81 9.70 -23.52
C ALA A 249 11.94 9.34 -22.03
N TYR A 250 11.42 10.20 -21.16
CA TYR A 250 11.43 9.97 -19.71
C TYR A 250 10.11 9.38 -19.21
N TRP A 251 10.13 8.76 -18.03
CA TRP A 251 8.98 8.12 -17.40
C TRP A 251 8.76 8.62 -15.97
N PHE A 252 7.50 8.91 -15.63
CA PHE A 252 7.06 9.14 -14.25
C PHE A 252 6.21 7.96 -13.79
N GLY A 253 6.64 7.30 -12.71
CA GLY A 253 6.02 6.09 -12.18
C GLY A 253 4.96 6.33 -11.10
N THR A 254 4.20 5.29 -10.79
CA THR A 254 3.23 5.29 -9.69
C THR A 254 3.08 3.91 -9.05
N GLN A 255 2.48 3.84 -7.87
CA GLN A 255 2.26 2.66 -7.02
C GLN A 255 3.53 2.05 -6.43
N TRP A 256 4.49 1.66 -7.26
CA TRP A 256 5.76 1.04 -6.84
C TRP A 256 6.98 1.70 -7.48
N GLU A 257 8.13 1.60 -6.82
CA GLU A 257 9.40 2.17 -7.26
C GLU A 257 9.91 1.48 -8.54
N GLN A 258 10.04 2.26 -9.61
CA GLN A 258 10.26 1.76 -10.99
C GLN A 258 11.67 2.07 -11.51
N THR A 259 12.49 2.83 -10.78
CA THR A 259 13.88 3.13 -11.14
C THR A 259 14.71 1.89 -11.50
N PRO A 260 14.58 0.71 -10.85
CA PRO A 260 15.42 -0.45 -11.16
C PRO A 260 15.26 -0.96 -12.59
N VAL A 261 14.08 -0.77 -13.21
CA VAL A 261 13.82 -1.19 -14.59
C VAL A 261 14.08 -0.09 -15.63
N GLY A 262 14.23 1.16 -15.20
CA GLY A 262 14.55 2.29 -16.07
C GLY A 262 15.46 3.31 -15.38
N PRO A 263 16.70 2.97 -14.99
CA PRO A 263 17.55 3.84 -14.17
C PRO A 263 17.97 5.14 -14.86
N GLU A 264 17.91 5.21 -16.19
CA GLU A 264 18.19 6.43 -16.97
C GLU A 264 16.92 7.05 -17.57
N THR A 265 15.76 6.46 -17.27
CA THR A 265 14.47 6.75 -17.91
C THR A 265 13.44 7.24 -16.90
N VAL A 266 13.36 6.60 -15.72
CA VAL A 266 12.42 6.97 -14.65
C VAL A 266 12.95 8.22 -13.95
N VAL A 267 12.12 9.26 -13.87
CA VAL A 267 12.48 10.54 -13.25
C VAL A 267 12.13 10.54 -11.76
N ALA A 268 10.88 10.20 -11.48
CA ALA A 268 10.31 10.15 -10.15
C ALA A 268 9.08 9.24 -10.14
N THR A 269 8.75 8.75 -8.96
CA THR A 269 7.64 7.84 -8.74
C THR A 269 6.81 8.25 -7.54
N GLN A 270 5.49 8.23 -7.69
CA GLN A 270 4.58 8.20 -6.55
C GLN A 270 4.51 6.78 -5.99
N VAL A 271 5.02 6.55 -4.79
CA VAL A 271 4.99 5.23 -4.12
C VAL A 271 3.83 5.18 -3.13
N PHE A 272 3.12 4.05 -3.12
CA PHE A 272 2.08 3.76 -2.13
C PHE A 272 2.72 3.04 -0.94
N ASP A 273 2.65 3.66 0.25
CA ASP A 273 3.06 3.05 1.51
C ASP A 273 1.83 2.52 2.25
N TRP A 274 1.44 1.29 1.92
CA TRP A 274 0.31 0.62 2.57
C TRP A 274 0.57 0.22 4.02
N THR A 275 1.80 0.35 4.53
CA THR A 275 2.13 -0.10 5.88
C THR A 275 1.31 0.64 6.94
N ILE A 276 0.96 1.91 6.72
CA ILE A 276 0.12 2.66 7.67
C ILE A 276 -1.29 2.07 7.81
N VAL A 277 -1.83 1.50 6.73
CA VAL A 277 -3.16 0.89 6.69
C VAL A 277 -3.09 -0.52 7.25
N ILE A 278 -2.12 -1.32 6.81
CA ILE A 278 -1.94 -2.71 7.23
C ILE A 278 -1.69 -2.77 8.76
N ARG A 279 -0.80 -1.92 9.30
CA ARG A 279 -0.53 -1.88 10.75
C ARG A 279 -1.80 -1.62 11.56
N ASP A 280 -2.62 -0.67 11.13
CA ASP A 280 -3.81 -0.30 11.87
C ASP A 280 -4.91 -1.38 11.78
N MET A 281 -5.05 -2.04 10.62
CA MET A 281 -5.89 -3.23 10.47
C MET A 281 -5.44 -4.35 11.40
N VAL A 282 -4.16 -4.74 11.37
CA VAL A 282 -3.60 -5.81 12.22
C VAL A 282 -3.84 -5.50 13.70
N LYS A 283 -3.56 -4.27 14.13
CA LYS A 283 -3.82 -3.83 15.50
C LYS A 283 -5.30 -3.94 15.87
N SER A 284 -6.19 -3.54 14.96
CA SER A 284 -7.64 -3.57 15.18
C SER A 284 -8.17 -5.00 15.29
N VAL A 285 -7.72 -5.91 14.41
CA VAL A 285 -8.10 -7.33 14.44
C VAL A 285 -7.64 -8.00 15.74
N ARG A 286 -6.40 -7.74 16.18
CA ARG A 286 -5.93 -8.23 17.50
C ARG A 286 -6.73 -7.68 18.68
N ALA A 287 -7.33 -6.51 18.53
CA ALA A 287 -8.22 -5.91 19.53
C ALA A 287 -9.68 -6.40 19.42
N GLY A 288 -9.98 -7.34 18.52
CA GLY A 288 -11.33 -7.88 18.30
C GLY A 288 -12.23 -7.00 17.44
N VAL A 289 -11.69 -5.98 16.77
CA VAL A 289 -12.41 -5.18 15.78
C VAL A 289 -12.15 -5.82 14.42
N LEU A 290 -13.19 -6.32 13.74
CA LEU A 290 -13.02 -7.10 12.51
C LEU A 290 -13.26 -6.31 11.21
N GLY A 291 -13.76 -5.08 11.30
CA GLY A 291 -14.09 -4.27 10.13
C GLY A 291 -14.72 -2.92 10.48
N GLY A 292 -15.37 -2.32 9.49
CA GLY A 292 -16.13 -1.08 9.65
C GLY A 292 -15.30 0.21 9.58
N LYS A 293 -13.99 0.10 9.31
CA LYS A 293 -13.12 1.27 9.10
C LYS A 293 -12.64 1.34 7.65
N ALA A 294 -12.72 2.54 7.09
CA ALA A 294 -12.17 2.87 5.78
C ALA A 294 -10.88 3.67 5.92
N TYR A 295 -9.92 3.41 5.03
CA TYR A 295 -8.60 4.05 5.03
C TYR A 295 -8.29 4.71 3.68
N THR A 296 -7.52 5.78 3.74
CA THR A 296 -7.13 6.53 2.55
C THR A 296 -5.64 6.86 2.62
N LEU A 297 -4.85 6.44 1.62
CA LEU A 297 -3.47 6.91 1.48
C LEU A 297 -3.46 8.35 0.93
N THR A 298 -2.70 9.21 1.59
CA THR A 298 -2.48 10.62 1.20
C THR A 298 -1.01 10.99 1.44
N PHE A 299 -0.53 12.09 0.90
CA PHE A 299 0.75 12.67 1.35
C PHE A 299 0.69 13.04 2.83
N LYS A 300 -0.44 13.58 3.28
CA LYS A 300 -0.62 14.10 4.65
C LYS A 300 -0.39 13.04 5.73
N ASN A 301 -0.80 11.80 5.48
CA ASN A 301 -0.60 10.70 6.42
C ASN A 301 0.62 9.81 6.09
N GLY A 302 1.43 10.21 5.09
CA GLY A 302 2.61 9.46 4.65
C GLY A 302 2.31 8.19 3.87
N GLY A 303 1.03 7.96 3.51
CA GLY A 303 0.61 6.83 2.68
C GLY A 303 1.00 7.00 1.21
N LEU A 304 1.17 8.23 0.75
CA LEU A 304 1.77 8.55 -0.54
C LEU A 304 3.13 9.19 -0.32
N LYS A 305 4.11 8.78 -1.12
CA LYS A 305 5.47 9.34 -1.10
C LYS A 305 5.93 9.63 -2.51
N LEU A 306 6.73 10.67 -2.65
CA LEU A 306 7.43 10.97 -3.89
C LEU A 306 8.88 10.48 -3.75
N VAL A 307 9.32 9.62 -4.67
CA VAL A 307 10.68 9.11 -4.74
C VAL A 307 11.32 9.62 -6.03
N TYR A 308 12.46 10.30 -5.92
CA TYR A 308 13.23 10.78 -7.06
C TYR A 308 14.30 9.77 -7.46
N ASN A 309 14.58 9.65 -8.76
CA ASN A 309 15.73 8.93 -9.26
C ASN A 309 16.95 9.87 -9.33
N ASP A 310 18.01 9.55 -8.60
CA ASP A 310 19.23 10.37 -8.58
C ASP A 310 19.98 10.39 -9.92
N LYS A 311 19.75 9.39 -10.80
CA LYS A 311 20.39 9.32 -12.12
C LYS A 311 19.71 10.19 -13.18
N VAL A 312 18.48 10.61 -12.95
CA VAL A 312 17.76 11.53 -13.84
C VAL A 312 17.46 12.81 -13.03
N PRO A 313 18.42 13.75 -12.97
CA PRO A 313 18.33 14.86 -12.05
C PRO A 313 17.17 15.79 -12.42
N VAL A 314 16.27 15.98 -11.47
CA VAL A 314 15.28 17.06 -11.49
C VAL A 314 15.94 18.34 -10.97
N PRO A 315 15.90 19.46 -11.71
CA PRO A 315 16.42 20.75 -11.26
C PRO A 315 15.88 21.17 -9.87
N ASP A 316 16.72 21.85 -9.08
CA ASP A 316 16.39 22.19 -7.68
C ASP A 316 15.18 23.14 -7.56
N ASP A 317 15.00 24.05 -8.51
CA ASP A 317 13.83 24.93 -8.59
C ASP A 317 12.55 24.13 -8.87
N ILE A 318 12.62 23.11 -9.73
CA ILE A 318 11.50 22.20 -9.99
C ILE A 318 11.21 21.30 -8.78
N LYS A 319 12.24 20.80 -8.08
CA LYS A 319 12.06 20.06 -6.81
C LYS A 319 11.43 20.94 -5.73
N ALA A 320 11.86 22.20 -5.61
CA ALA A 320 11.28 23.16 -4.68
C ALA A 320 9.80 23.40 -5.03
N LYS A 321 9.47 23.55 -6.32
CA LYS A 321 8.07 23.68 -6.75
C LYS A 321 7.24 22.45 -6.44
N ALA A 322 7.77 21.25 -6.67
CA ALA A 322 7.11 20.00 -6.31
C ALA A 322 6.83 19.91 -4.80
N GLN A 323 7.79 20.30 -3.96
CA GLN A 323 7.61 20.32 -2.51
C GLN A 323 6.58 21.37 -2.05
N GLU A 324 6.56 22.55 -2.66
CA GLU A 324 5.51 23.55 -2.45
C GLU A 324 4.13 22.97 -2.80
N THR A 325 4.01 22.29 -3.94
CA THR A 325 2.78 21.63 -4.37
C THR A 325 2.34 20.55 -3.37
N ILE A 326 3.25 19.68 -2.92
CA ILE A 326 2.96 18.67 -1.87
C ILE A 326 2.43 19.35 -0.61
N ASN A 327 3.07 20.43 -0.14
CA ASN A 327 2.64 21.18 1.04
C ASN A 327 1.24 21.79 0.83
N GLY A 328 0.98 22.33 -0.36
CA GLY A 328 -0.32 22.89 -0.73
C GLY A 328 -1.44 21.86 -0.75
N ILE A 329 -1.16 20.63 -1.20
CA ILE A 329 -2.08 19.49 -1.13
C ILE A 329 -2.34 19.11 0.33
N MET A 330 -1.29 18.91 1.12
CA MET A 330 -1.42 18.49 2.53
C MET A 330 -2.21 19.50 3.41
N ASN A 331 -2.10 20.79 3.10
CA ASN A 331 -2.81 21.86 3.82
C ASN A 331 -4.14 22.28 3.16
N GLY A 332 -4.51 21.70 2.02
CA GLY A 332 -5.78 21.93 1.32
C GLY A 332 -5.86 23.24 0.53
N THR A 333 -4.75 23.96 0.35
CA THR A 333 -4.70 25.13 -0.54
C THR A 333 -4.69 24.74 -2.02
N ILE A 334 -4.21 23.53 -2.34
CA ILE A 334 -4.32 22.90 -3.64
C ILE A 334 -5.28 21.71 -3.50
N ASP A 335 -6.33 21.71 -4.32
CA ASP A 335 -7.15 20.53 -4.55
C ASP A 335 -6.74 19.97 -5.94
N PRO A 336 -6.19 18.74 -6.00
CA PRO A 336 -5.65 18.17 -7.24
C PRO A 336 -6.65 18.04 -8.40
N LEU A 337 -7.96 18.06 -8.15
CA LEU A 337 -8.99 17.84 -9.17
C LEU A 337 -9.87 19.07 -9.41
N SER A 338 -9.92 20.03 -8.47
CA SER A 338 -10.43 21.35 -8.78
C SER A 338 -9.36 22.11 -9.57
N GLY A 339 -9.64 22.52 -10.80
CA GLY A 339 -8.77 23.45 -11.53
C GLY A 339 -8.43 24.71 -10.71
N PRO A 340 -7.53 25.59 -11.19
CA PRO A 340 -7.09 26.74 -10.41
C PRO A 340 -8.29 27.52 -9.84
N LYS A 341 -8.32 27.71 -8.52
CA LYS A 341 -9.24 28.66 -7.89
C LYS A 341 -8.85 30.04 -8.40
N GLN A 342 -9.61 30.55 -9.36
CA GLN A 342 -9.50 31.93 -9.83
C GLN A 342 -9.88 32.90 -8.71
#